data_AF-A0A7M7GNG4-F1
#
_entry.id   AF-A0A7M7GNG4-F1
#
_cell.length_a   1.000
_cell.length_b   1.000
_cell.length_c   1.000
_cell.angle_alpha   90.00
_cell.angle_beta   90.00
_cell.angle_gamma   90.00
#
_symmetry.space_group_name_H-M   'P 1'
#
loop_
_entity.id
_entity.type
_entity.pdbx_description
1 polymer ?
#
loop_
_entity_poly.entity_id
_entity_poly.type
_entity_poly.pdbx_seq_one_letter_code
_entity_poly.pdbx_strand_id
1 'polypeptide(L)'
;MDAFYQQIPRPDFPRSRVARNAKPLINTFDAEFPYTAPPLDFSFMNIGNFDSYLHGKDDEPRQQGQKKLPVKTEDGKYSTTTLKMNNNLLQEWKGFAQFLTDVLASPQELYWLDLSFNYLIKIDEVILNFPNIKILYLHGNAIEDAKEIDKLAQLPHLISITLHGNPVESDPGYRQRVLSKLPNLRALDFSRITKADREKSQVYVSMVGDRNPTTKKKHARSNTK
;
A
#
# COMPACT_ATOMS: atom_id res chain seq x y z
N MET A 1 5.48 -29.06 6.34
CA MET A 1 5.43 -28.12 5.19
C MET A 1 6.79 -27.52 4.83
N ASP A 2 7.80 -27.54 5.72
CA ASP A 2 9.13 -26.95 5.47
C ASP A 2 10.09 -27.76 4.56
N ALA A 3 9.84 -29.04 4.33
CA ALA A 3 10.77 -29.89 3.58
C ALA A 3 10.68 -29.73 2.05
N PHE A 4 9.56 -29.22 1.52
CA PHE A 4 9.35 -29.13 0.07
C PHE A 4 10.12 -27.94 -0.54
N TYR A 5 10.25 -26.82 0.19
CA TYR A 5 10.98 -25.64 -0.28
C TYR A 5 12.50 -25.82 -0.31
N GLN A 6 13.04 -26.84 0.37
CA GLN A 6 14.48 -27.13 0.39
C GLN A 6 14.95 -28.04 -0.75
N GLN A 7 14.02 -28.66 -1.50
CA GLN A 7 14.33 -29.62 -2.57
C GLN A 7 14.30 -29.01 -3.98
N ILE A 8 13.96 -27.73 -4.12
CA ILE A 8 13.96 -27.05 -5.42
C ILE A 8 15.42 -26.74 -5.81
N PRO A 9 15.94 -27.29 -6.92
CA PRO A 9 17.30 -26.99 -7.38
C PRO A 9 17.42 -25.49 -7.68
N ARG A 10 18.39 -24.83 -7.01
CA ARG A 10 18.67 -23.41 -7.24
C ARG A 10 19.24 -23.25 -8.66
N PRO A 11 18.70 -22.36 -9.49
CA PRO A 11 19.29 -22.09 -10.80
C PRO A 11 20.72 -21.56 -10.63
N ASP A 12 21.67 -22.20 -11.32
CA ASP A 12 23.07 -21.79 -11.37
C ASP A 12 23.18 -20.51 -12.19
N PHE A 13 23.19 -19.36 -11.50
CA PHE A 13 23.52 -18.08 -12.12
C PHE A 13 25.05 -17.95 -12.22
N PRO A 14 25.59 -17.56 -13.40
CA PRO A 14 27.03 -17.38 -13.56
C PRO A 14 27.53 -16.34 -12.55
N ARG A 15 28.53 -16.73 -11.74
CA ARG A 15 29.16 -15.86 -10.75
C ARG A 15 29.89 -14.72 -11.45
N SER A 16 29.21 -13.60 -11.67
CA SER A 16 29.88 -12.35 -12.04
C SER A 16 30.72 -11.90 -10.85
N ARG A 17 32.01 -11.64 -11.09
CA ARG A 17 32.91 -11.03 -10.10
C ARG A 17 32.49 -9.58 -9.88
N VAL A 18 31.52 -9.35 -9.01
CA VAL A 18 31.18 -8.01 -8.53
C VAL A 18 31.99 -7.72 -7.26
N ALA A 19 32.64 -6.56 -7.25
CA ALA A 19 33.53 -6.09 -6.19
C ALA A 19 32.88 -6.21 -4.80
N ARG A 20 33.64 -6.72 -3.81
CA ARG A 20 33.22 -6.97 -2.42
C ARG A 20 32.78 -5.73 -1.63
N ASN A 21 32.68 -4.56 -2.27
CA ASN A 21 32.27 -3.28 -1.67
C ASN A 21 31.13 -2.59 -2.45
N ALA A 22 30.44 -3.27 -3.37
CA ALA A 22 29.23 -2.69 -3.97
C ALA A 22 28.10 -2.74 -2.95
N LYS A 23 27.66 -1.57 -2.47
CA LYS A 23 26.39 -1.43 -1.72
C LYS A 23 25.29 -2.12 -2.55
N PRO A 24 24.38 -2.88 -1.92
CA PRO A 24 23.24 -3.41 -2.64
C PRO A 24 22.54 -2.24 -3.32
N LEU A 25 22.27 -2.35 -4.61
CA LEU A 25 21.40 -1.43 -5.32
C LEU A 25 19.99 -1.68 -4.78
N ILE A 26 19.71 -1.11 -3.61
CA ILE A 26 18.36 -0.97 -3.14
C ILE A 26 17.77 0.09 -4.06
N ASN A 27 16.75 -0.29 -4.83
CA ASN A 27 15.99 0.63 -5.66
C ASN A 27 15.05 1.47 -4.78
N THR A 28 15.57 1.95 -3.66
CA THR A 28 14.88 2.84 -2.77
C THR A 28 15.08 4.24 -3.28
N PHE A 29 14.03 5.03 -3.18
CA PHE A 29 14.12 6.47 -3.20
C PHE A 29 14.94 6.94 -1.97
N ASP A 30 16.12 6.41 -1.68
CA ASP A 30 16.84 6.66 -0.42
C ASP A 30 17.87 7.76 -0.57
N ALA A 31 17.66 8.84 0.18
CA ALA A 31 18.74 9.47 0.95
C ALA A 31 18.22 10.33 2.11
N GLU A 32 16.98 10.82 2.09
CA GLU A 32 16.48 11.77 3.11
C GLU A 32 14.98 11.60 3.38
N PHE A 33 14.55 10.43 3.88
CA PHE A 33 13.17 10.26 4.34
C PHE A 33 13.13 10.19 5.87
N PRO A 34 12.34 11.05 6.54
CA PRO A 34 12.45 11.25 7.99
C PRO A 34 11.70 10.13 8.71
N TYR A 35 12.27 8.93 8.74
CA TYR A 35 11.86 7.94 9.73
C TYR A 35 12.37 8.44 11.08
N THR A 36 11.51 9.19 11.78
CA THR A 36 11.81 9.77 13.11
C THR A 36 12.05 8.70 14.17
N ALA A 37 11.59 7.47 13.91
CA ALA A 37 11.80 6.30 14.73
C ALA A 37 11.77 5.02 13.86
N PRO A 38 12.19 3.86 14.40
CA PRO A 38 11.99 2.56 13.75
C PRO A 38 10.52 2.28 13.41
N PRO A 39 10.22 1.39 12.44
CA PRO A 39 8.87 0.91 12.19
C PRO A 39 8.26 0.18 13.39
N LEU A 40 6.97 0.41 13.66
CA LEU A 40 6.18 -0.45 14.53
C LEU A 40 5.77 -1.70 13.74
N ASP A 41 6.24 -2.87 14.17
CA ASP A 41 6.13 -4.09 13.37
C ASP A 41 5.15 -5.10 13.95
N PHE A 42 3.95 -5.19 13.38
CA PHE A 42 2.94 -6.20 13.68
C PHE A 42 2.80 -7.24 12.56
N SER A 43 3.83 -7.42 11.73
CA SER A 43 3.79 -8.39 10.63
C SER A 43 3.85 -9.84 11.12
N PHE A 44 3.25 -10.81 10.42
CA PHE A 44 3.32 -12.24 10.80
C PHE A 44 2.75 -12.58 12.19
N MET A 45 1.76 -11.82 12.66
CA MET A 45 1.15 -12.01 13.98
C MET A 45 -0.22 -12.69 13.93
N ASN A 46 -0.65 -13.16 12.74
CA ASN A 46 -1.97 -13.78 12.52
C ASN A 46 -3.15 -12.86 12.89
N ILE A 47 -2.98 -11.54 12.73
CA ILE A 47 -4.02 -10.57 13.06
C ILE A 47 -5.14 -10.65 12.01
N GLY A 48 -6.35 -11.03 12.42
CA GLY A 48 -7.51 -11.15 11.54
C GLY A 48 -8.38 -9.90 11.45
N ASN A 49 -8.32 -9.05 12.48
CA ASN A 49 -9.05 -7.78 12.55
C ASN A 49 -8.34 -6.82 13.51
N PHE A 50 -8.59 -5.52 13.35
CA PHE A 50 -7.93 -4.48 14.13
C PHE A 50 -8.44 -4.39 15.58
N ASP A 51 -9.69 -4.79 15.85
CA ASP A 51 -10.31 -4.72 17.19
C ASP A 51 -9.71 -5.75 18.17
N SER A 52 -9.37 -6.95 17.68
CA SER A 52 -8.96 -8.10 18.49
C SER A 52 -7.60 -7.97 19.16
N TYR A 53 -6.78 -7.01 18.73
CA TYR A 53 -5.39 -6.87 19.17
C TYR A 53 -5.22 -6.13 20.50
N LEU A 54 -6.33 -5.65 21.11
CA LEU A 54 -6.28 -4.81 22.31
C LEU A 54 -6.57 -5.58 23.63
N HIS A 55 -6.49 -6.91 23.63
CA HIS A 55 -6.98 -7.70 24.78
C HIS A 55 -5.96 -8.66 25.43
N GLY A 56 -4.70 -8.75 24.96
CA GLY A 56 -3.69 -9.64 25.53
C GLY A 56 -2.33 -8.99 25.85
N LYS A 57 -1.59 -9.58 26.80
CA LYS A 57 -0.17 -9.24 27.06
C LYS A 57 0.80 -9.80 26.00
N ASP A 58 0.33 -10.70 25.16
CA ASP A 58 1.11 -11.35 24.09
C ASP A 58 1.05 -10.57 22.75
N ASP A 59 0.33 -9.45 22.74
CA ASP A 59 0.11 -8.57 21.59
C ASP A 59 1.19 -7.46 21.53
N GLU A 60 2.46 -7.82 21.77
CA GLU A 60 3.57 -6.88 21.58
C GLU A 60 4.04 -6.85 20.11
N PRO A 61 4.38 -5.66 19.57
CA PRO A 61 4.98 -5.57 18.24
C PRO A 61 6.28 -6.36 18.18
N ARG A 62 6.50 -7.04 17.07
CA ARG A 62 7.68 -7.85 16.83
C ARG A 62 8.96 -7.01 16.86
N GLN A 63 9.97 -7.60 17.48
CA GLN A 63 11.34 -7.10 17.44
C GLN A 63 12.17 -7.94 16.46
N GLN A 64 12.51 -7.39 15.29
CA GLN A 64 13.36 -8.09 14.32
C GLN A 64 14.85 -7.97 14.71
N GLY A 65 15.37 -9.01 15.35
CA GLY A 65 16.78 -9.09 15.75
C GLY A 65 17.14 -8.00 16.77
N GLN A 66 18.25 -7.29 16.53
CA GLN A 66 18.72 -6.23 17.44
C GLN A 66 18.09 -4.85 17.20
N LYS A 67 17.15 -4.71 16.24
CA LYS A 67 16.46 -3.43 16.04
C LYS A 67 15.62 -3.11 17.26
N LYS A 68 15.74 -1.88 17.79
CA LYS A 68 14.94 -1.42 18.93
C LYS A 68 13.52 -1.11 18.46
N LEU A 69 12.55 -1.38 19.33
CA LEU A 69 11.19 -0.88 19.18
C LEU A 69 11.18 0.67 19.25
N PRO A 70 10.15 1.31 18.68
CA PRO A 70 9.93 2.74 18.88
C PRO A 70 9.76 3.06 20.36
N VAL A 71 10.15 4.27 20.75
CA VAL A 71 10.00 4.76 22.12
C VAL A 71 8.52 4.89 22.46
N LYS A 72 8.13 4.45 23.65
CA LYS A 72 6.78 4.70 24.19
C LYS A 72 6.73 6.06 24.88
N THR A 73 5.61 6.74 24.69
CA THR A 73 5.21 7.95 25.43
C THR A 73 4.68 7.59 26.82
N GLU A 74 4.48 8.58 27.69
CA GLU A 74 4.04 8.35 29.08
C GLU A 74 2.69 7.64 29.19
N ASP A 75 1.80 7.83 28.21
CA ASP A 75 0.50 7.15 28.09
C ASP A 75 0.59 5.77 27.43
N GLY A 76 1.81 5.28 27.15
CA GLY A 76 2.06 3.93 26.65
C GLY A 76 2.04 3.76 25.14
N LYS A 77 1.83 4.83 24.36
CA LYS A 77 1.74 4.78 22.88
C LYS A 77 3.10 4.91 22.21
N TYR A 78 3.25 4.30 21.03
CA TYR A 78 4.52 4.32 20.29
C TYR A 78 4.72 5.62 19.51
N SER A 79 5.89 6.24 19.69
CA SER A 79 6.32 7.41 18.94
C SER A 79 7.01 6.97 17.64
N THR A 80 6.22 6.82 16.58
CA THR A 80 6.67 6.48 15.23
C THR A 80 5.63 6.87 14.20
N THR A 81 6.08 7.04 12.96
CA THR A 81 5.24 7.37 11.79
C THR A 81 5.17 6.21 10.81
N THR A 82 5.68 5.03 11.16
CA THR A 82 5.71 3.86 10.27
C THR A 82 5.09 2.65 10.95
N LEU A 83 4.17 2.00 10.24
CA LEU A 83 3.46 0.83 10.70
C LEU A 83 3.55 -0.29 9.66
N LYS A 84 3.94 -1.48 10.12
CA LYS A 84 3.92 -2.71 9.34
C LYS A 84 2.91 -3.68 9.91
N MET A 85 1.99 -4.12 9.08
CA MET A 85 0.96 -5.13 9.39
C MET A 85 0.87 -6.16 8.27
N ASN A 86 1.95 -6.35 7.53
CA ASN A 86 1.99 -7.28 6.41
C ASN A 86 2.05 -8.75 6.86
N ASN A 87 1.65 -9.69 5.98
CA ASN A 87 1.59 -11.12 6.30
C ASN A 87 0.69 -11.40 7.52
N ASN A 88 -0.53 -10.88 7.48
CA ASN A 88 -1.57 -11.12 8.48
C ASN A 88 -2.83 -11.68 7.80
N LEU A 89 -3.95 -11.70 8.52
CA LEU A 89 -5.21 -12.30 8.07
C LEU A 89 -6.32 -11.24 7.90
N LEU A 90 -5.94 -9.97 7.72
CA LEU A 90 -6.89 -8.85 7.66
C LEU A 90 -7.76 -8.95 6.40
N GLN A 91 -9.08 -8.94 6.59
CA GLN A 91 -10.08 -8.99 5.51
C GLN A 91 -10.85 -7.68 5.34
N GLU A 92 -10.94 -6.87 6.41
CA GLU A 92 -11.67 -5.61 6.42
C GLU A 92 -10.93 -4.54 7.24
N TRP A 93 -11.31 -3.28 7.05
CA TRP A 93 -10.72 -2.10 7.71
C TRP A 93 -11.39 -1.76 9.06
N LYS A 94 -12.35 -2.58 9.50
CA LYS A 94 -13.09 -2.32 10.74
C LYS A 94 -12.12 -2.27 11.93
N GLY A 95 -12.21 -1.19 12.70
CA GLY A 95 -11.34 -0.95 13.86
C GLY A 95 -10.02 -0.25 13.53
N PHE A 96 -9.67 -0.06 12.25
CA PHE A 96 -8.35 0.48 11.86
C PHE A 96 -8.01 1.82 12.51
N ALA A 97 -8.92 2.79 12.47
CA ALA A 97 -8.68 4.11 13.06
C ALA A 97 -8.52 4.06 14.59
N GLN A 98 -9.30 3.22 15.25
CA GLN A 98 -9.22 3.03 16.70
C GLN A 98 -7.90 2.37 17.07
N PHE A 99 -7.53 1.29 16.37
CA PHE A 99 -6.24 0.64 16.52
C PHE A 99 -5.07 1.62 16.39
N LEU A 100 -5.05 2.47 15.35
CA LEU A 100 -3.99 3.48 15.21
C LEU A 100 -3.97 4.48 16.36
N THR A 101 -5.15 4.90 16.85
CA THR A 101 -5.30 5.82 17.98
C THR A 101 -4.77 5.23 19.28
N ASP A 102 -4.93 3.92 19.46
CA ASP A 102 -4.52 3.22 20.66
C ASP A 102 -3.03 2.88 20.65
N VAL A 103 -2.44 2.61 19.48
CA VAL A 103 -1.02 2.20 19.40
C VAL A 103 -0.05 3.35 19.08
N LEU A 104 -0.47 4.40 18.37
CA LEU A 104 0.41 5.49 17.94
C LEU A 104 0.18 6.76 18.76
N ALA A 105 1.27 7.42 19.16
CA ALA A 105 1.20 8.70 19.86
C ALA A 105 0.62 9.82 18.96
N SER A 106 0.96 9.80 17.67
CA SER A 106 0.48 10.75 16.67
C SER A 106 -0.02 10.02 15.41
N PRO A 107 -1.23 9.42 15.44
CA PRO A 107 -1.76 8.62 14.31
C PRO A 107 -1.82 9.41 12.99
N GLN A 108 -2.11 10.71 13.08
CA GLN A 108 -2.22 11.63 11.94
C GLN A 108 -0.88 11.84 11.21
N GLU A 109 0.26 11.54 11.87
CA GLU A 109 1.60 11.63 11.28
C GLU A 109 2.02 10.32 10.61
N LEU A 110 1.14 9.33 10.50
CA LEU A 110 1.43 8.06 9.83
C LEU A 110 1.86 8.32 8.38
N TYR A 111 3.12 8.01 8.10
CA TYR A 111 3.83 8.29 6.87
C TYR A 111 3.88 7.06 5.95
N TRP A 112 4.18 5.90 6.53
CA TRP A 112 4.29 4.63 5.80
C TRP A 112 3.44 3.55 6.47
N LEU A 113 2.52 3.01 5.69
CA LEU A 113 1.66 1.90 6.07
C LEU A 113 1.92 0.70 5.15
N ASP A 114 2.26 -0.44 5.73
CA ASP A 114 2.41 -1.71 5.03
C ASP A 114 1.32 -2.71 5.43
N LEU A 115 0.37 -2.92 4.53
CA LEU A 115 -0.73 -3.88 4.64
C LEU A 115 -0.61 -5.02 3.61
N SER A 116 0.58 -5.21 3.04
CA SER A 116 0.81 -6.25 2.02
C SER A 116 0.59 -7.67 2.55
N PHE A 117 0.29 -8.63 1.67
CA PHE A 117 0.06 -10.02 2.05
C PHE A 117 -1.01 -10.17 3.14
N ASN A 118 -2.18 -9.60 2.88
CA ASN A 118 -3.40 -9.76 3.67
C ASN A 118 -4.52 -10.22 2.71
N TYR A 119 -5.78 -10.11 3.13
CA TYR A 119 -6.95 -10.54 2.35
C TYR A 119 -7.93 -9.39 2.13
N LEU A 120 -7.45 -8.14 2.12
CA LEU A 120 -8.29 -6.96 1.92
C LEU A 120 -8.89 -6.98 0.52
N ILE A 121 -10.22 -6.90 0.44
CA ILE A 121 -10.95 -6.81 -0.84
C ILE A 121 -11.24 -5.36 -1.27
N LYS A 122 -11.06 -4.41 -0.34
CA LYS A 122 -11.44 -3.00 -0.49
C LYS A 122 -10.39 -2.09 0.12
N ILE A 123 -10.37 -0.85 -0.33
CA ILE A 123 -9.67 0.27 0.28
C ILE A 123 -10.74 1.16 0.91
N ASP A 124 -10.85 1.11 2.23
CA ASP A 124 -11.87 1.85 2.96
C ASP A 124 -11.52 3.34 3.08
N GLU A 125 -12.54 4.21 3.09
CA GLU A 125 -12.37 5.66 3.17
C GLU A 125 -11.77 6.10 4.52
N VAL A 126 -11.78 5.24 5.55
CA VAL A 126 -11.06 5.48 6.80
C VAL A 126 -9.59 5.83 6.61
N ILE A 127 -8.95 5.37 5.52
CA ILE A 127 -7.55 5.72 5.21
C ILE A 127 -7.37 7.23 4.96
N LEU A 128 -8.43 7.92 4.53
CA LEU A 128 -8.42 9.36 4.25
C LEU A 128 -8.28 10.19 5.53
N ASN A 129 -8.53 9.60 6.70
CA ASN A 129 -8.29 10.23 7.99
C ASN A 129 -6.80 10.37 8.32
N PHE A 130 -5.89 9.92 7.45
CA PHE A 130 -4.44 9.94 7.67
C PHE A 130 -3.74 10.64 6.49
N PRO A 131 -3.85 11.98 6.37
CA PRO A 131 -3.45 12.73 5.19
C PRO A 131 -1.94 12.72 4.92
N ASN A 132 -1.13 12.42 5.95
CA ASN A 132 0.33 12.36 5.85
C ASN A 132 0.87 11.06 5.27
N ILE A 133 0.01 10.08 4.94
CA ILE A 133 0.46 8.85 4.27
C ILE A 133 1.09 9.18 2.93
N LYS A 134 2.37 8.78 2.79
CA LYS A 134 3.15 8.95 1.57
C LYS A 134 3.43 7.63 0.87
N ILE A 135 3.56 6.57 1.65
CA ILE A 135 3.89 5.21 1.18
C ILE A 135 2.80 4.27 1.68
N LEU A 136 2.13 3.59 0.74
CA LEU A 136 1.07 2.66 1.03
C LEU A 136 1.32 1.33 0.31
N TYR A 137 1.58 0.27 1.06
CA TYR A 137 1.74 -1.06 0.47
C TYR A 137 0.49 -1.90 0.65
N LEU A 138 -0.11 -2.30 -0.49
CA LEU A 138 -1.33 -3.10 -0.57
C LEU A 138 -1.15 -4.32 -1.50
N HIS A 139 0.06 -4.61 -1.98
CA HIS A 139 0.32 -5.76 -2.83
C HIS A 139 0.00 -7.09 -2.13
N GLY A 140 -0.37 -8.11 -2.91
CA GLY A 140 -0.77 -9.41 -2.36
C GLY A 140 -2.00 -9.35 -1.46
N ASN A 141 -3.00 -8.57 -1.85
CA ASN A 141 -4.35 -8.56 -1.26
C ASN A 141 -5.37 -9.08 -2.30
N ALA A 142 -6.67 -8.89 -2.05
CA ALA A 142 -7.76 -9.34 -2.91
C ALA A 142 -8.56 -8.18 -3.54
N ILE A 143 -7.91 -7.04 -3.79
CA ILE A 143 -8.55 -5.84 -4.35
C ILE A 143 -8.83 -6.05 -5.84
N GLU A 144 -10.11 -6.12 -6.21
CA GLU A 144 -10.53 -6.35 -7.60
C GLU A 144 -11.06 -5.08 -8.26
N ASP A 145 -11.91 -4.30 -7.58
CA ASP A 145 -12.51 -3.10 -8.17
C ASP A 145 -11.52 -1.93 -8.20
N ALA A 146 -11.13 -1.52 -9.40
CA ALA A 146 -10.27 -0.36 -9.61
C ALA A 146 -10.88 0.96 -9.10
N LYS A 147 -12.18 1.05 -8.79
CA LYS A 147 -12.78 2.22 -8.12
C LYS A 147 -12.27 2.40 -6.69
N GLU A 148 -11.78 1.34 -6.04
CA GLU A 148 -11.17 1.44 -4.71
C GLU A 148 -9.93 2.36 -4.73
N ILE A 149 -9.23 2.41 -5.88
CA ILE A 149 -8.05 3.26 -6.10
C ILE A 149 -8.46 4.73 -6.27
N ASP A 150 -9.64 5.00 -6.84
CA ASP A 150 -10.12 6.36 -7.07
C ASP A 150 -10.25 7.15 -5.75
N LYS A 151 -10.60 6.47 -4.65
CA LYS A 151 -10.71 7.06 -3.31
C LYS A 151 -9.40 7.71 -2.85
N LEU A 152 -8.26 7.08 -3.19
CA LEU A 152 -6.93 7.52 -2.79
C LEU A 152 -6.49 8.84 -3.45
N ALA A 153 -7.22 9.34 -4.45
CA ALA A 153 -6.97 10.67 -5.01
C ALA A 153 -7.11 11.79 -3.98
N GLN A 154 -7.83 11.53 -2.88
CA GLN A 154 -8.00 12.46 -1.76
C GLN A 154 -6.82 12.49 -0.79
N LEU A 155 -5.83 11.59 -0.91
CA LEU A 155 -4.62 11.62 -0.09
C LEU A 155 -3.59 12.59 -0.69
N PRO A 156 -3.36 13.78 -0.09
CA PRO A 156 -2.60 14.85 -0.72
C PRO A 156 -1.09 14.54 -0.83
N HIS A 157 -0.58 13.66 0.03
CA HIS A 157 0.84 13.37 0.14
C HIS A 157 1.24 11.98 -0.38
N LEU A 158 0.29 11.21 -0.93
CA LEU A 158 0.56 9.88 -1.46
C LEU A 158 1.49 9.96 -2.69
N ILE A 159 2.68 9.36 -2.57
CA ILE A 159 3.70 9.35 -3.64
C ILE A 159 4.13 7.94 -4.04
N SER A 160 3.87 6.92 -3.23
CA SER A 160 4.23 5.53 -3.54
C SER A 160 3.13 4.59 -3.13
N ILE A 161 2.70 3.74 -4.06
CA ILE A 161 1.72 2.69 -3.81
C ILE A 161 2.15 1.38 -4.46
N THR A 162 1.81 0.26 -3.82
CA THR A 162 1.93 -1.08 -4.43
C THR A 162 0.60 -1.80 -4.37
N LEU A 163 0.24 -2.45 -5.46
CA LEU A 163 -1.04 -3.09 -5.72
C LEU A 163 -0.88 -4.38 -6.57
N HIS A 164 0.32 -4.70 -7.07
CA HIS A 164 0.60 -5.98 -7.73
C HIS A 164 0.21 -7.19 -6.87
N GLY A 165 -0.10 -8.32 -7.50
CA GLY A 165 -0.64 -9.50 -6.83
C GLY A 165 -2.07 -9.32 -6.30
N ASN A 166 -2.76 -8.25 -6.67
CA ASN A 166 -4.21 -8.11 -6.50
C ASN A 166 -4.92 -8.37 -7.85
N PRO A 167 -6.18 -8.86 -7.86
CA PRO A 167 -6.93 -9.08 -9.10
C PRO A 167 -7.00 -7.85 -10.02
N VAL A 168 -7.06 -6.64 -9.47
CA VAL A 168 -7.09 -5.37 -10.23
C VAL A 168 -5.89 -5.18 -11.17
N GLU A 169 -4.75 -5.84 -10.92
CA GLU A 169 -3.58 -5.79 -11.79
C GLU A 169 -3.87 -6.34 -13.20
N SER A 170 -4.84 -7.24 -13.32
CA SER A 170 -5.21 -7.87 -14.60
C SER A 170 -6.01 -6.93 -15.53
N ASP A 171 -6.45 -5.77 -15.04
CA ASP A 171 -7.23 -4.82 -15.83
C ASP A 171 -6.41 -4.27 -17.02
N PRO A 172 -6.94 -4.30 -18.26
CA PRO A 172 -6.32 -3.66 -19.40
C PRO A 172 -6.14 -2.16 -19.17
N GLY A 173 -4.87 -1.73 -19.06
CA GLY A 173 -4.52 -0.35 -18.76
C GLY A 173 -4.51 -0.01 -17.26
N TYR A 174 -4.43 -1.02 -16.38
CA TYR A 174 -4.27 -0.88 -14.93
C TYR A 174 -3.30 0.25 -14.55
N ARG A 175 -2.06 0.21 -15.05
CA ARG A 175 -1.04 1.24 -14.78
C ARG A 175 -1.52 2.63 -15.21
N GLN A 176 -2.05 2.76 -16.42
CA GLN A 176 -2.54 4.03 -16.96
C GLN A 176 -3.72 4.58 -16.16
N ARG A 177 -4.63 3.73 -15.69
CA ARG A 177 -5.77 4.09 -14.85
C ARG A 177 -5.33 4.56 -13.46
N VAL A 178 -4.40 3.85 -12.81
CA VAL A 178 -3.83 4.29 -11.53
C VAL A 178 -3.16 5.66 -11.68
N LEU A 179 -2.34 5.83 -12.73
CA LEU A 179 -1.65 7.08 -13.04
C LEU A 179 -2.61 8.23 -13.32
N SER A 180 -3.76 8.00 -13.95
CA SER A 180 -4.72 9.06 -14.24
C SER A 180 -5.47 9.52 -13.01
N LYS A 181 -5.71 8.62 -12.05
CA LYS A 181 -6.40 8.90 -10.78
C LYS A 181 -5.47 9.48 -9.72
N LEU A 182 -4.21 9.08 -9.72
CA LEU A 182 -3.19 9.51 -8.75
C LEU A 182 -2.09 10.34 -9.46
N PRO A 183 -2.35 11.63 -9.76
CA PRO A 183 -1.43 12.47 -10.53
C PRO A 183 -0.11 12.75 -9.81
N ASN A 184 -0.11 12.75 -8.46
CA ASN A 184 1.07 13.06 -7.64
C ASN A 184 2.01 11.87 -7.41
N LEU A 185 1.61 10.68 -7.86
CA LEU A 185 2.35 9.44 -7.63
C LEU A 185 3.75 9.48 -8.28
N ARG A 186 4.77 8.99 -7.57
CA ARG A 186 6.16 8.90 -8.05
C ARG A 186 6.60 7.46 -8.27
N ALA A 187 5.98 6.50 -7.59
CA ALA A 187 6.22 5.08 -7.76
C ALA A 187 4.90 4.29 -7.72
N LEU A 188 4.80 3.31 -8.61
CA LEU A 188 3.74 2.30 -8.62
C LEU A 188 4.40 0.94 -8.74
N ASP A 189 4.08 0.02 -7.84
CA ASP A 189 4.57 -1.37 -7.86
C ASP A 189 6.10 -1.46 -7.89
N PHE A 190 6.73 -0.70 -6.99
CA PHE A 190 8.18 -0.54 -6.87
C PHE A 190 8.87 -0.01 -8.13
N SER A 191 8.10 0.39 -9.15
CA SER A 191 8.60 0.97 -10.39
C SER A 191 8.41 2.48 -10.38
N ARG A 192 9.50 3.21 -10.64
CA ARG A 192 9.45 4.67 -10.76
C ARG A 192 8.57 5.09 -11.93
N ILE A 193 7.77 6.12 -11.70
CA ILE A 193 6.92 6.71 -12.73
C ILE A 193 7.73 7.70 -13.53
N THR A 194 7.74 7.51 -14.84
CA THR A 194 8.45 8.36 -15.81
C THR A 194 7.51 9.35 -16.48
N LYS A 195 8.06 10.34 -17.18
CA LYS A 195 7.26 11.24 -18.02
C LYS A 195 6.51 10.48 -19.13
N ALA A 196 7.16 9.49 -19.74
CA ALA A 196 6.55 8.65 -20.77
C ALA A 196 5.36 7.83 -20.22
N ASP A 197 5.41 7.35 -18.97
CA ASP A 197 4.25 6.71 -18.33
C ASP A 197 3.06 7.67 -18.23
N ARG A 198 3.31 8.93 -17.88
CA ARG A 198 2.28 9.97 -17.76
C ARG A 198 1.67 10.32 -19.12
N GLU A 199 2.48 10.46 -20.15
CA GLU A 199 2.02 10.69 -21.52
C GLU A 199 1.14 9.51 -22.00
N LYS A 200 1.57 8.27 -21.77
CA LYS A 200 0.75 7.07 -22.09
C LYS A 200 -0.58 7.04 -21.32
N SER A 201 -0.58 7.44 -20.05
CA SER A 201 -1.80 7.54 -19.25
C SER A 201 -2.77 8.58 -19.80
N GLN A 202 -2.28 9.75 -20.22
CA GLN A 202 -3.11 10.79 -20.85
C GLN A 202 -3.73 10.31 -22.17
N VAL A 203 -2.93 9.66 -23.02
CA VAL A 203 -3.44 9.07 -24.27
C VAL A 203 -4.49 8.00 -23.99
N TYR A 204 -4.24 7.11 -23.04
CA TYR A 204 -5.21 6.09 -22.61
C TYR A 204 -6.54 6.72 -22.17
N VAL A 205 -6.50 7.76 -21.33
CA VAL A 205 -7.70 8.49 -20.90
C VAL A 205 -8.43 9.12 -22.08
N SER A 206 -7.72 9.69 -23.06
CA SER A 206 -8.34 10.29 -24.25
C SER A 206 -9.02 9.25 -25.16
N MET A 207 -8.48 8.03 -25.23
CA MET A 207 -9.02 6.95 -26.06
C MET A 207 -10.18 6.20 -25.39
N VAL A 208 -10.10 6.02 -24.07
CA VAL A 208 -11.06 5.25 -23.27
C VAL A 208 -12.15 6.14 -22.65
N GLY A 209 -11.95 7.47 -22.70
CA GLY A 209 -12.82 8.57 -22.27
C GLY A 209 -14.13 8.18 -21.61
N ASP A 210 -14.21 8.36 -20.28
CA ASP A 210 -15.42 8.29 -19.44
C ASP A 210 -16.53 7.37 -19.95
N ARG A 211 -16.24 6.08 -20.16
CA ARG A 211 -17.28 5.04 -20.15
C ARG A 211 -17.80 4.85 -18.71
N ASN A 212 -18.39 5.90 -18.15
CA ASN A 212 -19.23 5.79 -16.96
C ASN A 212 -20.62 5.31 -17.45
N PRO A 213 -21.13 4.13 -17.07
CA PRO A 213 -22.36 3.56 -17.66
C PRO A 213 -23.68 4.30 -17.37
N THR A 214 -23.67 5.52 -16.81
CA THR A 214 -24.86 6.12 -16.15
C THR A 214 -25.40 7.41 -16.74
N THR A 215 -25.29 7.65 -18.05
CA THR A 215 -26.18 8.62 -18.72
C THR A 215 -26.67 8.14 -20.08
N LYS A 216 -27.74 7.32 -20.07
CA LYS A 216 -28.64 7.27 -21.24
C LYS A 216 -29.29 8.64 -21.38
N LYS A 217 -28.75 9.51 -22.24
CA LYS A 217 -29.50 10.66 -22.78
C LYS A 217 -30.70 10.09 -23.54
N LYS A 218 -31.89 10.17 -22.93
CA LYS A 218 -33.16 10.02 -23.66
C LYS A 218 -33.20 11.11 -24.72
N HIS A 219 -32.96 10.77 -25.98
CA HIS A 219 -33.41 11.60 -27.09
C HIS A 219 -34.95 11.51 -27.13
N ALA A 220 -35.61 12.42 -26.43
CA ALA A 220 -37.00 12.76 -26.74
C ALA A 220 -36.98 13.54 -28.07
N ARG A 221 -37.38 12.88 -29.16
CA ARG A 221 -37.79 13.58 -30.38
C ARG A 221 -39.16 14.21 -30.08
N SER A 222 -39.18 15.53 -29.91
CA SER A 222 -40.43 16.29 -30.03
C SER A 222 -40.78 16.35 -31.52
N ASN A 223 -41.82 15.63 -31.93
CA ASN A 223 -42.48 15.88 -33.20
C ASN A 223 -43.35 17.14 -33.05
N THR A 224 -43.02 18.17 -33.81
CA THR A 224 -43.94 19.27 -34.09
C THR A 224 -44.17 19.30 -35.59
N LYS A 225 -45.32 18.78 -36.01
CA LYS A 225 -46.16 19.29 -37.09
C LYS A 225 -47.49 18.56 -37.06
#